data_AF-A0A1F8VVN8-F1
#
_entry.id   AF-A0A1F8VVN8-F1
#
_cell.length_a   1.000
_cell.length_b   1.000
_cell.length_c   1.000
_cell.angle_alpha   90.00
_cell.angle_beta   90.00
_cell.angle_gamma   90.00
#
_symmetry.space_group_name_H-M   'P 1'
#
loop_
_entity.id
_entity.type
_entity.pdbx_description
1 polymer ?
#
loop_
_entity_poly.entity_id
_entity_poly.type
_entity_poly.pdbx_seq_one_letter_code
_entity_poly.pdbx_strand_id
1 'polypeptide(L)'
;MPVKFRQILALLATLMAATVAIPVLAADEEWQEAEAPPPPAWHKEGLLAIEMPIRTSLNFGVDPTTLTIGADGVVRYVMVAYNPTGSVNAMYEGLRCDTGEVKTYARSSEPGQWNKVATPVWRELDVTQSATRHTLAFARQGACDGNAPGGRTPEELIRRFKDSRQNP
;
A
#
# COMPACT_ATOMS: atom_id res chain seq x y z
N MET A 1 -29.26 91.95 12.16
CA MET A 1 -28.60 91.51 10.89
C MET A 1 -27.35 90.73 11.27
N PRO A 2 -26.91 89.66 10.58
CA PRO A 2 -27.62 88.49 10.03
C PRO A 2 -27.06 87.12 10.52
N VAL A 3 -27.91 86.09 10.51
CA VAL A 3 -27.77 84.68 10.07
C VAL A 3 -26.42 83.93 10.26
N LYS A 4 -26.44 82.72 10.85
CA LYS A 4 -26.31 81.43 10.12
C LYS A 4 -26.39 80.19 11.02
N PHE A 5 -27.44 79.42 10.79
CA PHE A 5 -27.68 78.05 11.22
C PHE A 5 -26.82 77.09 10.38
N ARG A 6 -26.13 76.13 11.01
CA ARG A 6 -25.65 74.90 10.36
C ARG A 6 -25.62 73.77 11.38
N GLN A 7 -26.63 72.90 11.29
CA GLN A 7 -26.63 71.58 11.90
C GLN A 7 -25.58 70.70 11.22
N ILE A 8 -24.82 69.95 12.00
CA ILE A 8 -24.18 68.72 11.52
C ILE A 8 -24.48 67.62 12.55
N LEU A 9 -25.41 66.75 12.16
CA LEU A 9 -25.73 65.48 12.77
C LEU A 9 -24.61 64.49 12.35
N ALA A 10 -23.90 63.89 13.30
CA ALA A 10 -22.99 62.79 13.01
C ALA A 10 -23.48 61.52 13.73
N LEU A 11 -24.16 60.66 12.98
CA LEU A 11 -24.47 59.28 13.35
C LEU A 11 -23.15 58.53 13.61
N LEU A 12 -22.91 58.07 14.84
CA LEU A 12 -21.88 57.05 15.10
C LEU A 12 -22.49 55.68 14.82
N ALA A 13 -22.09 55.05 13.71
CA ALA A 13 -22.40 53.66 13.42
C ALA A 13 -21.55 52.74 14.30
N THR A 14 -22.18 52.00 15.21
CA THR A 14 -21.56 50.93 15.99
C THR A 14 -21.26 49.73 15.09
N LEU A 15 -19.96 49.42 14.92
CA LEU A 15 -19.48 48.27 14.17
C LEU A 15 -19.50 47.03 15.09
N MET A 16 -20.45 46.11 14.89
CA MET A 16 -20.39 44.76 15.50
C MET A 16 -19.38 43.92 14.72
N ALA A 17 -18.25 43.58 15.33
CA ALA A 17 -17.33 42.58 14.79
C ALA A 17 -17.87 41.19 15.13
N ALA A 18 -18.45 40.50 14.15
CA ALA A 18 -18.77 39.08 14.28
C ALA A 18 -17.50 38.26 14.09
N THR A 19 -16.98 37.67 15.16
CA THR A 19 -15.92 36.67 15.08
C THR A 19 -16.51 35.37 14.53
N VAL A 20 -16.23 35.07 13.26
CA VAL A 20 -16.54 33.77 12.67
C VAL A 20 -15.50 32.77 13.20
N ALA A 21 -15.93 31.86 14.08
CA ALA A 21 -15.13 30.70 14.44
C ALA A 21 -15.23 29.69 13.28
N ILE A 22 -14.16 29.51 12.52
CA ILE A 22 -14.06 28.44 11.52
C ILE A 22 -13.77 27.14 12.28
N PRO A 23 -14.62 26.10 12.19
CA PRO A 23 -14.28 24.81 12.76
C PRO A 23 -13.10 24.24 11.98
N VAL A 24 -11.98 23.97 12.68
CA VAL A 24 -10.90 23.14 12.14
C VAL A 24 -11.45 21.72 12.09
N LEU A 25 -12.05 21.35 10.96
CA LEU A 25 -12.19 19.95 10.58
C LEU A 25 -10.77 19.37 10.62
N ALA A 26 -10.58 18.31 11.40
CA ALA A 26 -9.35 17.52 11.33
C ALA A 26 -9.10 17.23 9.85
N ALA A 27 -7.99 17.76 9.31
CA ALA A 27 -7.58 17.39 7.97
C ALA A 27 -7.37 15.88 8.00
N ASP A 28 -8.06 15.15 7.11
CA ASP A 28 -7.65 13.79 6.79
C ASP A 28 -6.20 13.89 6.35
N GLU A 29 -5.26 13.44 7.18
CA GLU A 29 -3.84 13.43 6.81
C GLU A 29 -3.73 12.58 5.55
N GLU A 30 -3.34 13.22 4.44
CA GLU A 30 -3.17 12.54 3.16
C GLU A 30 -2.14 11.43 3.35
N TRP A 31 -2.58 10.18 3.18
CA TRP A 31 -1.73 9.02 3.43
C TRP A 31 -0.44 9.12 2.63
N GLN A 32 0.69 8.88 3.29
CA GLN A 32 2.01 8.87 2.67
C GLN A 32 2.68 7.53 2.95
N GLU A 33 3.20 6.92 1.88
CA GLU A 33 4.02 5.71 1.99
C GLU A 33 5.29 6.02 2.78
N ALA A 34 5.63 5.18 3.76
CA ALA A 34 6.92 5.20 4.41
C ALA A 34 8.03 4.77 3.43
N GLU A 35 9.24 5.28 3.63
CA GLU A 35 10.38 4.87 2.81
C GLU A 35 10.56 3.34 2.87
N ALA A 36 10.48 2.69 1.71
CA ALA A 36 10.65 1.25 1.65
C ALA A 36 12.10 0.89 2.00
N PRO A 37 12.33 -0.07 2.92
CA PRO A 37 13.68 -0.51 3.22
C PRO A 37 14.34 -1.12 1.98
N PRO A 38 15.68 -1.19 1.94
CA PRO A 38 16.39 -1.83 0.84
C PRO A 38 15.85 -3.23 0.54
N PRO A 39 15.82 -3.65 -0.74
CA PRO A 39 15.36 -4.99 -1.09
C PRO A 39 16.18 -6.06 -0.33
N PRO A 40 15.53 -6.97 0.41
CA PRO A 40 16.24 -7.93 1.26
C PRO A 40 16.88 -9.05 0.43
N ALA A 41 17.73 -9.85 1.08
CA ALA A 41 18.07 -11.17 0.55
C ALA A 41 16.81 -12.06 0.55
N TRP A 42 16.76 -13.04 -0.35
CA TRP A 42 15.61 -13.92 -0.50
C TRP A 42 16.05 -15.36 -0.83
N HIS A 43 15.18 -16.31 -0.52
CA HIS A 43 15.37 -17.74 -0.66
C HIS A 43 14.29 -18.34 -1.55
N LYS A 44 14.65 -19.33 -2.37
CA LYS A 44 13.68 -20.07 -3.19
C LYS A 44 13.04 -21.22 -2.40
N GLU A 45 13.69 -21.66 -1.34
CA GLU A 45 13.26 -22.74 -0.48
C GLU A 45 12.25 -22.24 0.56
N GLY A 46 11.26 -23.07 0.89
CA GLY A 46 10.30 -22.74 1.94
C GLY A 46 9.30 -21.64 1.59
N LEU A 47 9.15 -21.30 0.31
CA LEU A 47 8.17 -20.30 -0.15
C LEU A 47 6.76 -20.64 0.31
N LEU A 48 6.02 -19.61 0.68
CA LEU A 48 4.56 -19.65 0.78
C LEU A 48 3.99 -19.75 -0.64
N ALA A 49 3.73 -20.98 -1.09
CA ALA A 49 3.21 -21.23 -2.42
C ALA A 49 1.86 -20.54 -2.63
N ILE A 50 1.73 -19.83 -3.76
CA ILE A 50 0.52 -19.13 -4.17
C ILE A 50 -0.20 -19.96 -5.21
N GLU A 51 -1.47 -20.26 -4.95
CA GLU A 51 -2.34 -20.92 -5.92
C GLU A 51 -2.81 -19.90 -6.95
N MET A 52 -2.49 -20.15 -8.22
CA MET A 52 -2.84 -19.25 -9.31
C MET A 52 -4.21 -19.64 -9.92
N PRO A 53 -5.13 -18.69 -10.13
CA PRO A 53 -6.49 -18.98 -10.60
C PRO A 53 -6.56 -19.48 -12.06
N ILE A 54 -5.48 -19.35 -12.82
CA ILE A 54 -5.37 -19.77 -14.22
C ILE A 54 -4.10 -20.61 -14.36
N ARG A 55 -4.14 -21.65 -15.20
CA ARG A 55 -2.93 -22.44 -15.53
C ARG A 55 -1.87 -21.51 -16.14
N THR A 56 -0.79 -21.32 -15.39
CA THR A 56 0.42 -20.62 -15.80
C THR A 56 1.58 -21.62 -15.79
N SER A 57 2.59 -21.38 -16.64
CA SER A 57 3.84 -22.16 -16.62
C SER A 57 4.78 -21.76 -15.47
N LEU A 58 4.47 -20.67 -14.77
CA LEU A 58 5.24 -20.17 -13.63
C LEU A 58 4.53 -20.52 -12.32
N ASN A 59 5.29 -21.04 -11.37
CA ASN A 59 4.89 -21.10 -9.98
C ASN A 59 5.24 -19.78 -9.31
N PHE A 60 4.46 -19.42 -8.29
CA PHE A 60 4.68 -18.22 -7.50
C PHE A 60 4.69 -18.58 -6.02
N GLY A 61 5.51 -17.88 -5.25
CA GLY A 61 5.45 -17.94 -3.81
C GLY A 61 6.14 -16.76 -3.15
N VAL A 62 5.81 -16.49 -1.89
CA VAL A 62 6.45 -15.44 -1.09
C VAL A 62 7.51 -16.06 -0.20
N ASP A 63 8.69 -15.45 -0.12
CA ASP A 63 9.68 -15.80 0.90
C ASP A 63 9.21 -15.25 2.26
N PRO A 64 8.80 -16.10 3.21
CA PRO A 64 8.26 -15.65 4.49
C PRO A 64 9.27 -14.87 5.33
N THR A 65 10.58 -15.03 5.10
CA THR A 65 11.63 -14.32 5.84
C THR A 65 11.77 -12.85 5.45
N THR A 66 11.16 -12.46 4.32
CA THR A 66 11.21 -11.09 3.77
C THR A 66 9.98 -10.26 4.13
N LEU A 67 8.99 -10.89 4.77
CA LEU A 67 7.67 -10.33 4.99
C LEU A 67 7.71 -9.31 6.13
N THR A 68 7.27 -8.08 5.86
CA THR A 68 7.16 -7.01 6.85
C THR A 68 5.84 -6.27 6.68
N ILE A 69 5.35 -5.67 7.76
CA ILE A 69 4.16 -4.81 7.75
C ILE A 69 4.63 -3.44 8.26
N GLY A 70 4.59 -2.44 7.39
CA GLY A 70 4.97 -1.08 7.75
C GLY A 70 3.91 -0.40 8.60
N ALA A 71 4.31 0.64 9.34
CA ALA A 71 3.37 1.50 10.07
C ALA A 71 2.38 2.23 9.12
N ASP A 72 2.73 2.32 7.83
CA ASP A 72 1.90 2.84 6.75
C ASP A 72 0.87 1.82 6.21
N GLY A 73 0.80 0.63 6.81
CA GLY A 73 -0.12 -0.44 6.41
C GLY A 73 0.33 -1.25 5.18
N VAL A 74 1.50 -0.96 4.62
CA VAL A 74 2.01 -1.68 3.44
C VAL A 74 2.65 -3.00 3.86
N VAL A 75 2.16 -4.11 3.28
CA VAL A 75 2.77 -5.43 3.39
C VAL A 75 3.90 -5.51 2.37
N ARG A 76 5.15 -5.51 2.82
CA ARG A 76 6.34 -5.60 1.94
C ARG A 76 6.92 -7.00 1.99
N TYR A 77 7.25 -7.54 0.83
CA TYR A 77 7.65 -8.95 0.69
C TYR A 77 8.45 -9.17 -0.61
N VAL A 78 9.13 -10.31 -0.69
CA VAL A 78 9.70 -10.81 -1.94
C VAL A 78 8.82 -11.90 -2.51
N MET A 79 8.28 -11.63 -3.70
CA MET A 79 7.62 -12.60 -4.57
C MET A 79 8.67 -13.33 -5.39
N VAL A 80 8.61 -14.65 -5.47
CA VAL A 80 9.48 -15.47 -6.32
C VAL A 80 8.60 -16.18 -7.36
N ALA A 81 8.82 -15.84 -8.63
CA ALA A 81 8.25 -16.50 -9.79
C ALA A 81 9.29 -17.48 -10.36
N TYR A 82 8.95 -18.76 -10.49
CA TYR A 82 9.90 -19.77 -10.94
C TYR A 82 9.24 -20.87 -11.76
N ASN A 83 10.00 -21.48 -12.66
CA ASN A 83 9.62 -22.75 -13.28
C ASN A 83 10.55 -23.88 -12.79
N PRO A 84 10.10 -25.15 -12.91
CA PRO A 84 10.95 -26.30 -12.58
C PRO A 84 12.17 -26.43 -13.51
N THR A 85 12.11 -25.84 -14.71
CA THR A 85 13.12 -25.99 -15.77
C THR A 85 14.26 -24.98 -15.70
N GLY A 86 14.26 -24.07 -14.73
CA GLY A 86 15.44 -23.28 -14.33
C GLY A 86 15.26 -21.77 -14.23
N SER A 87 14.19 -21.17 -14.75
CA SER A 87 13.99 -19.73 -14.57
C SER A 87 13.52 -19.40 -13.16
N VAL A 88 14.10 -18.34 -12.61
CA VAL A 88 13.69 -17.75 -11.35
C VAL A 88 13.75 -16.23 -11.50
N ASN A 89 12.72 -15.56 -11.04
CA ASN A 89 12.65 -14.11 -10.95
C ASN A 89 12.08 -13.77 -9.58
N ALA A 90 12.65 -12.78 -8.93
CA ALA A 90 12.16 -12.24 -7.69
C ALA A 90 11.74 -10.79 -7.87
N MET A 91 10.67 -10.40 -7.20
CA MET A 91 10.16 -9.03 -7.16
C MET A 91 10.03 -8.62 -5.70
N TYR A 92 10.70 -7.54 -5.32
CA TYR A 92 10.46 -6.90 -4.04
C TYR A 92 9.28 -5.94 -4.22
N GLU A 93 8.19 -6.24 -3.54
CA GLU A 93 6.89 -5.60 -3.73
C GLU A 93 6.30 -5.09 -2.42
N GLY A 94 5.43 -4.10 -2.53
CA GLY A 94 4.57 -3.62 -1.46
C GLY A 94 3.11 -3.81 -1.88
N LEU A 95 2.30 -4.37 -1.00
CA LEU A 95 0.87 -4.55 -1.16
C LEU A 95 0.13 -3.63 -0.20
N ARG A 96 -0.74 -2.78 -0.73
CA ARG A 96 -1.70 -1.98 0.02
C ARG A 96 -3.05 -2.67 -0.02
N CYS A 97 -3.41 -3.34 1.06
CA CYS A 97 -4.71 -3.97 1.18
C CYS A 97 -5.86 -2.95 1.18
N ASP A 98 -5.61 -1.73 1.68
CA ASP A 98 -6.63 -0.70 1.80
C ASP A 98 -7.17 -0.23 0.45
N THR A 99 -6.25 0.05 -0.49
CA THR A 99 -6.58 0.51 -1.85
C THR A 99 -6.59 -0.61 -2.88
N GLY A 100 -6.17 -1.83 -2.52
CA GLY A 100 -6.06 -2.94 -3.45
C GLY A 100 -5.01 -2.69 -4.54
N GLU A 101 -3.84 -2.20 -4.14
CA GLU A 101 -2.75 -1.85 -5.05
C GLU A 101 -1.44 -2.57 -4.72
N VAL A 102 -0.61 -2.77 -5.75
CA VAL A 102 0.76 -3.26 -5.61
C VAL A 102 1.76 -2.28 -6.23
N LYS A 103 2.90 -2.14 -5.56
CA LYS A 103 4.09 -1.43 -6.06
C LYS A 103 5.25 -2.39 -6.14
N THR A 104 6.01 -2.37 -7.23
CA THR A 104 7.26 -3.15 -7.35
C THR A 104 8.44 -2.21 -7.21
N TYR A 105 9.25 -2.43 -6.17
CA TYR A 105 10.42 -1.59 -5.86
C TYR A 105 11.69 -2.06 -6.57
N ALA A 106 11.88 -3.38 -6.71
CA ALA A 106 13.04 -3.96 -7.35
C ALA A 106 12.72 -5.32 -7.97
N ARG A 107 13.55 -5.73 -8.94
CA ARG A 107 13.49 -7.04 -9.59
C ARG A 107 14.85 -7.70 -9.58
N SER A 108 14.87 -9.02 -9.57
CA SER A 108 16.09 -9.82 -9.50
C SER A 108 15.89 -11.10 -10.30
N SER A 109 16.90 -11.51 -11.07
CA SER A 109 16.90 -12.78 -11.81
C SER A 109 17.73 -13.86 -11.10
N GLU A 110 18.49 -13.48 -10.08
CA GLU A 110 19.41 -14.33 -9.32
C GLU A 110 19.53 -13.80 -7.88
N PRO A 111 19.61 -14.68 -6.86
CA PRO A 111 19.68 -14.26 -5.46
C PRO A 111 20.74 -13.18 -5.20
N GLY A 112 20.34 -12.10 -4.52
CA GLY A 112 21.24 -11.02 -4.10
C GLY A 112 21.57 -9.95 -5.16
N GLN A 113 21.13 -10.10 -6.42
CA GLN A 113 21.34 -9.08 -7.46
C GLN A 113 20.03 -8.32 -7.77
N TRP A 114 19.88 -7.14 -7.17
CA TRP A 114 18.69 -6.31 -7.31
C TRP A 114 18.85 -5.20 -8.36
N ASN A 115 17.92 -5.16 -9.31
CA ASN A 115 17.69 -4.05 -10.22
C ASN A 115 16.52 -3.21 -9.67
N LYS A 116 16.83 -2.03 -9.11
CA LYS A 116 15.80 -1.11 -8.60
C LYS A 116 14.96 -0.56 -9.73
N VAL A 117 13.65 -0.43 -9.50
CA VAL A 117 12.74 0.28 -10.39
C VAL A 117 12.97 1.77 -10.21
N ALA A 118 13.33 2.48 -11.29
CA ALA A 118 13.67 3.90 -11.23
C ALA A 118 12.50 4.76 -10.72
N THR A 119 11.28 4.45 -11.15
CA THR A 119 10.06 5.15 -10.76
C THR A 119 8.99 4.13 -10.36
N PRO A 120 8.98 3.64 -9.12
CA PRO A 120 8.03 2.63 -8.69
C PRO A 120 6.64 3.25 -8.48
N VAL A 121 5.64 2.73 -9.20
CA VAL A 121 4.26 3.20 -9.14
C VAL A 121 3.33 2.17 -8.51
N TRP A 122 2.29 2.66 -7.82
CA TRP A 122 1.16 1.84 -7.40
C TRP A 122 0.32 1.44 -8.61
N ARG A 123 -0.12 0.18 -8.63
CA ARG A 123 -0.95 -0.39 -9.70
C ARG A 123 -2.08 -1.18 -9.05
N GLU A 124 -3.30 -0.98 -9.52
CA GLU A 124 -4.46 -1.74 -9.07
C GLU A 124 -4.27 -3.24 -9.27
N LEU A 125 -4.79 -4.03 -8.33
CA LEU A 125 -4.79 -5.48 -8.42
C LEU A 125 -5.85 -5.98 -9.39
N ASP A 126 -5.41 -6.35 -10.58
CA ASP A 126 -6.27 -6.90 -11.63
C ASP A 126 -5.91 -8.36 -11.96
N VAL A 127 -6.94 -9.20 -12.10
CA VAL A 127 -6.82 -10.62 -12.48
C VAL A 127 -6.44 -10.80 -13.95
N THR A 128 -6.77 -9.84 -14.80
CA THR A 128 -6.49 -9.86 -16.24
C THR A 128 -5.05 -9.42 -16.54
N GLN A 129 -4.42 -8.70 -15.62
CA GLN A 129 -3.06 -8.17 -15.77
C GLN A 129 -2.02 -9.12 -15.21
N SER A 130 -1.19 -9.69 -16.08
CA SER A 130 -0.12 -10.62 -15.70
C SER A 130 0.85 -10.05 -14.66
N ALA A 131 1.04 -8.72 -14.62
CA ALA A 131 1.97 -8.04 -13.73
C ALA A 131 1.44 -7.79 -12.30
N THR A 132 0.17 -8.06 -12.02
CA THR A 132 -0.47 -7.87 -10.69
C THR A 132 -1.22 -9.10 -10.22
N ARG A 133 -1.54 -10.02 -11.13
CA ARG A 133 -2.35 -11.21 -10.85
C ARG A 133 -1.77 -12.08 -9.73
N HIS A 134 -0.44 -12.22 -9.64
CA HIS A 134 0.21 -12.99 -8.56
C HIS A 134 -0.02 -12.33 -7.19
N THR A 135 0.08 -11.00 -7.12
CA THR A 135 -0.21 -10.25 -5.90
C THR A 135 -1.69 -10.30 -5.53
N LEU A 136 -2.60 -10.25 -6.52
CA LEU A 136 -4.03 -10.43 -6.26
C LEU A 136 -4.32 -11.81 -5.67
N ALA A 137 -3.67 -12.86 -6.19
CA ALA A 137 -3.79 -14.21 -5.65
C ALA A 137 -3.25 -14.29 -4.21
N PHE A 138 -2.11 -13.67 -3.93
CA PHE A 138 -1.53 -13.59 -2.58
C PHE A 138 -2.45 -12.84 -1.60
N ALA A 139 -2.99 -11.68 -2.01
CA ALA A 139 -3.95 -10.90 -1.25
C ALA A 139 -5.17 -11.74 -0.83
N ARG A 140 -5.80 -12.41 -1.79
CA ARG A 140 -7.00 -13.25 -1.58
C ARG A 140 -6.74 -14.49 -0.74
N GLN A 141 -5.53 -15.04 -0.78
CA GLN A 141 -5.15 -16.22 0.00
C GLN A 141 -4.75 -15.89 1.45
N GLY A 142 -4.91 -14.64 1.89
CA GLY A 142 -4.78 -14.28 3.30
C GLY A 142 -3.69 -13.26 3.61
N ALA A 143 -3.02 -12.70 2.59
CA ALA A 143 -2.18 -11.53 2.82
C ALA A 143 -3.00 -10.27 3.15
N CYS A 144 -4.28 -10.23 2.72
CA CYS A 144 -5.25 -9.23 3.14
C CYS A 144 -6.45 -9.86 3.86
N ASP A 145 -7.05 -9.10 4.77
CA ASP A 145 -8.34 -9.34 5.41
C ASP A 145 -9.23 -8.11 5.17
N GLY A 146 -10.11 -8.20 4.17
CA GLY A 146 -10.78 -7.02 3.66
C GLY A 146 -9.78 -5.98 3.16
N ASN A 147 -9.84 -4.78 3.71
CA ASN A 147 -8.97 -3.65 3.38
C ASN A 147 -7.74 -3.53 4.31
N ALA A 148 -7.49 -4.53 5.17
CA ALA A 148 -6.34 -4.54 6.08
C ALA A 148 -5.36 -5.69 5.75
N PRO A 149 -4.10 -5.62 6.21
CA PRO A 149 -3.22 -6.79 6.21
C PRO A 149 -3.85 -7.99 6.94
N GLY A 150 -3.56 -9.20 6.48
CA GLY A 150 -4.13 -10.43 7.05
C GLY A 150 -3.69 -10.78 8.48
N GLY A 151 -2.78 -10.01 9.06
CA GLY A 151 -2.32 -10.11 10.45
C GLY A 151 -1.67 -8.81 10.90
N ARG A 152 -1.50 -8.61 12.20
CA ARG A 152 -0.83 -7.42 12.75
C ARG A 152 0.69 -7.55 12.73
N THR A 153 1.18 -8.78 12.66
CA THR A 153 2.60 -9.11 12.51
C THR A 153 2.81 -10.02 11.29
N PRO A 154 4.04 -10.09 10.76
CA PRO A 154 4.38 -11.06 9.72
C PRO A 154 4.01 -12.49 10.10
N GLU A 155 4.25 -12.91 11.35
CA GLU A 155 3.97 -14.27 11.83
C GLU A 155 2.46 -14.56 11.85
N GLU A 156 1.63 -13.60 12.27
CA GLU A 156 0.18 -13.72 12.23
C GLU A 156 -0.32 -13.86 10.78
N LEU A 157 0.19 -13.04 9.86
CA LEU A 157 -0.15 -13.10 8.44
C LEU A 157 0.27 -14.44 7.82
N ILE A 158 1.50 -14.90 8.08
CA ILE A 158 2.01 -16.18 7.59
C ILE A 158 1.14 -17.34 8.10
N ARG A 159 0.76 -17.33 9.39
CA ARG A 159 -0.12 -18.34 9.96
C ARG A 159 -1.48 -18.33 9.27
N ARG A 160 -2.11 -17.16 9.13
CA ARG A 160 -3.38 -17.02 8.41
C ARG A 160 -3.31 -17.53 6.97
N PHE A 161 -2.26 -17.17 6.24
CA PHE A 161 -2.04 -17.63 4.87
C PHE A 161 -1.92 -19.16 4.78
N LYS A 162 -1.33 -19.81 5.78
CA LYS A 162 -1.27 -21.28 5.84
C LYS A 162 -2.62 -21.88 6.19
N ASP A 163 -3.37 -21.26 7.09
CA ASP A 163 -4.68 -21.75 7.54
C ASP A 163 -5.75 -21.64 6.45
N SER A 164 -5.78 -20.53 5.69
CA SER A 164 -6.70 -20.34 4.55
C SER A 164 -6.53 -21.41 3.47
N ARG A 165 -5.31 -21.92 3.26
CA ARG A 165 -5.05 -23.03 2.33
C ARG A 165 -5.53 -24.38 2.83
N GLN A 166 -5.68 -24.55 4.15
CA GLN A 166 -6.17 -25.81 4.74
C GLN A 166 -7.70 -25.86 4.77
N ASN A 167 -8.38 -24.72 4.61
CA ASN A 167 -9.84 -24.62 4.64
C ASN A 167 -10.33 -23.61 3.57
N PRO A 168 -10.24 -23.98 2.27
CA PRO A 168 -10.50 -23.08 1.14
C PRO A 168 -11.97 -22.69 0.96
#